data_AF-A0A932C307-F1
#
_entry.id   AF-A0A932C307-F1
#
_cell.length_a   1.000
_cell.length_b   1.000
_cell.length_c   1.000
_cell.angle_alpha   90.00
_cell.angle_beta   90.00
_cell.angle_gamma   90.00
#
_symmetry.space_group_name_H-M   'P 1'
#
loop_
_entity.id
_entity.type
_entity.pdbx_description
1 polymer ?
#
loop_
_entity_poly.entity_id
_entity_poly.type
_entity_poly.pdbx_seq_one_letter_code
_entity_poly.pdbx_strand_id
1 'polypeptide(L)'
;MTAAFLRAARVVGAVAVALVALPLLLAAWLYLWSPVYDFPAPRAFTGARWYNPYASLPGAWDKANFHAHTIAWGGLTNGHQSPAQLDSAFRAMGFGTRGISNYHEIDTTLRADSAYLPTYEYGYSIRKTHRLAIGARSVNWLDFPLGQARHHQQYIIDRLRPTAALVALNHPRMRNGLTSEDLRWLGNYDFVEAMNPFGDALEEWDSALSSGHAAWILGDDDTHDIARRAQLGVRWTMVGTASTHADSVVAALRTGRHFAVRGHLGVMDNGLRALDVRGDTITVRLERAARAIRFVGDRGRVLRAVADADSAAYVAVARDSYVRVEVRSDSTEFFLNPVVRWDGRALPRPLPVLNVPLTWALRAAIALAYLAVAAAAVTLRRRAAWRPPRS
;
A
#
# COMPACT_ATOMS: atom_id res chain seq x y z
N MET A 1 13.91 20.29 55.55
CA MET A 1 13.36 19.15 54.78
C MET A 1 13.88 17.85 55.37
N THR A 2 13.00 16.96 55.82
CA THR A 2 13.38 15.70 56.49
C THR A 2 13.96 14.69 55.51
N ALA A 3 14.86 13.82 55.97
CA ALA A 3 15.46 12.75 55.16
C ALA A 3 14.41 11.78 54.55
N ALA A 4 13.24 11.68 55.17
CA ALA A 4 12.09 10.93 54.66
C ALA A 4 11.50 11.56 53.39
N PHE A 5 11.38 12.90 53.34
CA PHE A 5 10.88 13.63 52.17
C PHE A 5 11.82 13.48 50.96
N LEU A 6 13.14 13.58 51.17
CA LEU A 6 14.12 13.37 50.11
C LEU A 6 14.14 11.93 49.58
N ARG A 7 13.86 10.93 50.44
CA ARG A 7 13.70 9.53 50.00
C ARG A 7 12.42 9.33 49.20
N ALA A 8 11.29 9.88 49.65
CA ALA A 8 10.03 9.82 48.93
C ALA A 8 10.13 10.48 47.54
N ALA A 9 10.73 11.68 47.46
CA ALA A 9 10.95 12.37 46.18
C ALA A 9 11.85 11.56 45.21
N ARG A 10 12.90 10.89 45.72
CA ARG A 10 13.75 10.00 44.91
C ARG A 10 13.02 8.75 44.40
N VAL A 11 12.16 8.16 45.23
CA VAL A 11 11.34 6.99 44.83
C VAL A 11 10.32 7.40 43.77
N VAL A 12 9.61 8.52 43.97
CA VAL A 12 8.65 9.06 43.00
C VAL A 12 9.35 9.41 41.68
N GLY A 13 10.52 10.06 41.73
CA GLY A 13 11.32 10.35 40.53
C GLY A 13 11.78 9.08 39.80
N ALA A 14 12.22 8.05 40.53
CA ALA A 14 12.63 6.78 39.94
C ALA A 14 11.46 6.01 39.29
N VAL A 15 10.27 6.04 39.91
CA VAL A 15 9.05 5.46 39.35
C VAL A 15 8.62 6.22 38.11
N ALA A 16 8.64 7.56 38.12
CA ALA A 16 8.34 8.38 36.95
C ALA A 16 9.29 8.11 35.77
N VAL A 17 10.60 8.00 36.05
CA VAL A 17 11.59 7.63 35.03
C VAL A 17 11.33 6.22 34.49
N ALA A 18 11.01 5.25 35.34
CA ALA A 18 10.70 3.89 34.90
C ALA A 18 9.44 3.81 34.03
N LEU A 19 8.39 4.58 34.37
CA LEU A 19 7.14 4.67 33.62
C LEU A 19 7.33 5.26 32.21
N VAL A 20 8.37 6.07 31.99
CA VAL A 20 8.70 6.62 30.66
C VAL A 20 9.75 5.77 29.94
N ALA A 21 10.78 5.32 30.63
CA ALA A 21 11.90 4.59 30.04
C ALA A 21 11.47 3.18 29.58
N LEU A 22 10.66 2.46 30.35
CA LEU A 22 10.28 1.09 30.01
C LEU A 22 9.48 1.01 28.69
N PRO A 23 8.45 1.85 28.44
CA PRO A 23 7.78 1.89 27.14
C PRO A 23 8.71 2.26 25.99
N LEU A 24 9.65 3.19 26.20
CA LEU A 24 10.62 3.57 25.16
C LEU A 24 11.60 2.44 24.84
N LEU A 25 12.05 1.68 25.85
CA LEU A 25 12.90 0.50 25.64
C LEU A 25 12.12 -0.63 24.95
N LEU A 26 10.86 -0.85 25.32
CA LEU A 26 9.97 -1.81 24.64
C LEU A 26 9.70 -1.40 23.19
N ALA A 27 9.46 -0.11 22.94
CA ALA A 27 9.32 0.40 21.59
C ALA A 27 10.62 0.20 20.82
N ALA A 28 11.77 0.61 21.35
CA ALA A 28 13.07 0.43 20.70
C ALA A 28 13.41 -1.06 20.45
N TRP A 29 12.95 -1.98 21.30
CA TRP A 29 13.06 -3.41 21.06
C TRP A 29 12.34 -3.85 19.79
N LEU A 30 11.15 -3.32 19.49
CA LEU A 30 10.46 -3.63 18.22
C LEU A 30 11.31 -3.24 17.01
N TYR A 31 11.98 -2.10 17.09
CA TYR A 31 12.81 -1.56 16.00
C TYR A 31 14.07 -2.41 15.73
N LEU A 32 14.56 -3.16 16.72
CA LEU A 32 15.67 -4.11 16.55
C LEU A 32 15.35 -5.26 15.58
N TRP A 33 14.07 -5.57 15.40
CA TRP A 33 13.64 -6.61 14.47
C TRP A 33 13.82 -6.19 13.02
N SER A 34 13.84 -4.89 12.74
CA SER A 34 14.05 -4.39 11.38
C SER A 34 15.48 -4.67 10.92
N PRO A 35 15.67 -5.39 9.81
CA PRO A 35 16.96 -5.47 9.17
C PRO A 35 17.30 -4.19 8.41
N VAL A 36 18.55 -4.12 7.97
CA VAL A 36 19.08 -3.11 7.05
C VAL A 36 19.09 -3.70 5.63
N TYR A 37 18.79 -2.87 4.65
CA TYR A 37 18.69 -3.25 3.23
C TYR A 37 19.62 -2.39 2.39
N ASP A 38 20.22 -3.00 1.38
CA ASP A 38 20.84 -2.28 0.29
C ASP A 38 19.78 -2.06 -0.79
N PHE A 39 19.46 -0.80 -1.06
CA PHE A 39 18.47 -0.42 -2.05
C PHE A 39 19.15 -0.20 -3.40
N PRO A 40 18.81 -0.96 -4.46
CA PRO A 40 19.35 -0.69 -5.79
C PRO A 40 18.92 0.68 -6.27
N ALA A 41 19.81 1.36 -6.99
CA ALA A 41 19.48 2.66 -7.60
C ALA A 41 18.24 2.52 -8.51
N PRO A 42 17.25 3.43 -8.40
CA PRO A 42 16.09 3.45 -9.28
C PRO A 42 16.51 3.50 -10.75
N ARG A 43 15.88 2.67 -11.58
CA ARG A 43 16.15 2.61 -13.02
C ARG A 43 14.84 2.55 -13.76
N ALA A 44 14.61 3.49 -14.67
CA ALA A 44 13.44 3.49 -15.53
C ALA A 44 13.32 2.16 -16.30
N PHE A 45 12.10 1.84 -16.75
CA PHE A 45 11.86 0.69 -17.61
C PHE A 45 12.69 0.77 -18.89
N THR A 46 13.28 -0.36 -19.30
CA THR A 46 14.11 -0.46 -20.50
C THR A 46 13.76 -1.71 -21.28
N GLY A 47 14.17 -1.74 -22.55
CA GLY A 47 13.94 -2.86 -23.44
C GLY A 47 13.35 -2.45 -24.78
N ALA A 48 13.51 -3.34 -25.77
CA ALA A 48 13.06 -3.12 -27.15
C ALA A 48 11.57 -3.45 -27.35
N ARG A 49 10.94 -4.15 -26.41
CA ARG A 49 9.54 -4.56 -26.47
C ARG A 49 8.70 -3.75 -25.50
N TRP A 50 7.38 -3.80 -25.72
CA TRP A 50 6.38 -3.25 -24.82
C TRP A 50 5.63 -4.39 -24.13
N TYR A 51 5.49 -4.33 -22.81
CA TYR A 51 4.55 -5.14 -22.06
C TYR A 51 3.23 -4.39 -22.02
N ASN A 52 2.19 -5.00 -22.55
CA ASN A 52 0.84 -4.44 -22.54
C ASN A 52 -0.06 -5.33 -21.66
N PRO A 53 -0.48 -4.85 -20.47
CA PRO A 53 -1.38 -5.60 -19.59
C PRO A 53 -2.74 -5.93 -20.24
N TYR A 54 -3.10 -5.24 -21.32
CA TYR A 54 -4.38 -5.34 -22.01
C TYR A 54 -4.31 -6.10 -23.33
N ALA A 55 -3.17 -6.72 -23.66
CA ALA A 55 -3.01 -7.46 -24.93
C ALA A 55 -3.96 -8.68 -25.06
N SER A 56 -4.49 -9.20 -23.95
CA SER A 56 -5.41 -10.34 -23.92
C SER A 56 -6.55 -10.08 -22.95
N LEU A 57 -7.44 -9.16 -23.34
CA LEU A 57 -8.68 -8.89 -22.62
C LEU A 57 -9.66 -10.05 -22.78
N PRO A 58 -10.27 -10.55 -21.69
CA PRO A 58 -11.25 -11.63 -21.74
C PRO A 58 -12.64 -11.17 -22.23
N GLY A 59 -12.81 -9.88 -22.58
CA GLY A 59 -14.08 -9.29 -23.01
C GLY A 59 -15.07 -8.98 -21.88
N ALA A 60 -14.76 -9.35 -20.63
CA ALA A 60 -15.54 -9.05 -19.44
C ALA A 60 -14.72 -8.25 -18.42
N TRP A 61 -15.40 -7.33 -17.74
CA TRP A 61 -14.87 -6.54 -16.65
C TRP A 61 -15.62 -6.84 -15.36
N ASP A 62 -14.90 -7.29 -14.35
CA ASP A 62 -15.41 -7.44 -13.00
C ASP A 62 -15.15 -6.16 -12.20
N LYS A 63 -16.19 -5.64 -11.57
CA LYS A 63 -16.06 -4.47 -10.68
C LYS A 63 -15.68 -4.96 -9.29
N ALA A 64 -14.53 -4.52 -8.81
CA ALA A 64 -13.95 -4.98 -7.56
C ALA A 64 -13.66 -3.83 -6.60
N ASN A 65 -13.74 -4.14 -5.31
CA ASN A 65 -13.26 -3.28 -4.22
C ASN A 65 -12.52 -4.14 -3.20
N PHE A 66 -11.35 -3.71 -2.77
CA PHE A 66 -10.49 -4.42 -1.83
C PHE A 66 -10.25 -3.65 -0.52
N HIS A 67 -10.76 -2.41 -0.42
CA HIS A 67 -10.56 -1.55 0.73
C HIS A 67 -11.90 -1.09 1.32
N ALA A 68 -12.37 -1.81 2.34
CA ALA A 68 -13.57 -1.46 3.06
C ALA A 68 -13.57 -2.12 4.45
N HIS A 69 -14.11 -1.42 5.43
CA HIS A 69 -14.07 -1.80 6.84
C HIS A 69 -15.47 -2.12 7.36
N THR A 70 -15.55 -3.17 8.15
CA THR A 70 -16.76 -3.60 8.86
C THR A 70 -16.55 -3.45 10.35
N ILE A 71 -17.58 -3.74 11.14
CA ILE A 71 -17.43 -3.91 12.58
C ILE A 71 -16.41 -5.02 12.83
N ALA A 72 -15.35 -4.68 13.55
CA ALA A 72 -14.22 -5.54 13.91
C ALA A 72 -13.77 -5.17 15.34
N TRP A 73 -13.04 -6.06 16.01
CA TRP A 73 -12.51 -5.79 17.36
C TRP A 73 -13.56 -5.33 18.39
N GLY A 74 -14.79 -5.84 18.31
CA GLY A 74 -15.89 -5.40 19.18
C GLY A 74 -16.28 -3.93 19.01
N GLY A 75 -15.96 -3.31 17.87
CA GLY A 75 -16.22 -1.89 17.56
C GLY A 75 -15.09 -0.94 17.95
N LEU A 76 -13.91 -1.46 18.33
CA LEU A 76 -12.75 -0.61 18.66
C LEU A 76 -12.18 0.12 17.43
N THR A 77 -12.26 -0.51 16.26
CA THR A 77 -11.84 0.07 14.99
C THR A 77 -13.00 0.74 14.27
N ASN A 78 -12.70 1.71 13.43
CA ASN A 78 -13.71 2.46 12.70
C ASN A 78 -14.30 1.56 11.60
N GLY A 79 -15.56 1.16 11.77
CA GLY A 79 -16.31 0.33 10.83
C GLY A 79 -17.72 0.12 11.39
N HIS A 80 -18.75 0.49 10.62
CA HIS A 80 -20.09 0.70 11.17
C HIS A 80 -21.11 -0.37 10.81
N GLN A 81 -20.81 -1.20 9.82
CA GLN A 81 -21.73 -2.22 9.33
C GLN A 81 -21.16 -3.63 9.46
N SER A 82 -22.05 -4.62 9.48
CA SER A 82 -21.64 -6.02 9.43
C SER A 82 -21.07 -6.38 8.05
N PRO A 83 -20.23 -7.43 7.96
CA PRO A 83 -19.78 -7.99 6.69
C PRO A 83 -20.90 -8.23 5.67
N ALA A 84 -22.04 -8.77 6.11
CA ALA A 84 -23.18 -9.05 5.24
C ALA A 84 -23.88 -7.78 4.72
N GLN A 85 -23.95 -6.72 5.54
CA GLN A 85 -24.53 -5.45 5.12
C GLN A 85 -23.66 -4.75 4.07
N LEU A 86 -22.34 -4.75 4.27
CA LEU A 86 -21.38 -4.20 3.32
C LEU A 86 -21.40 -4.98 2.00
N ASP A 87 -21.39 -6.33 2.06
CA ASP A 87 -21.50 -7.20 0.88
C ASP A 87 -22.75 -6.91 0.06
N SER A 88 -23.90 -6.81 0.74
CA SER A 88 -25.18 -6.48 0.11
C SER A 88 -25.14 -5.11 -0.60
N ALA A 89 -24.55 -4.10 0.03
CA ALA A 89 -24.41 -2.77 -0.55
C ALA A 89 -23.53 -2.78 -1.81
N PHE A 90 -22.40 -3.49 -1.78
CA PHE A 90 -21.54 -3.64 -2.96
C PHE A 90 -22.23 -4.42 -4.08
N ARG A 91 -22.90 -5.53 -3.77
CA ARG A 91 -23.66 -6.31 -4.77
C ARG A 91 -24.76 -5.48 -5.42
N ALA A 92 -25.46 -4.64 -4.66
CA ALA A 92 -26.49 -3.74 -5.19
C ALA A 92 -25.93 -2.73 -6.21
N MET A 93 -24.64 -2.40 -6.13
CA MET A 93 -23.94 -1.55 -7.11
C MET A 93 -23.21 -2.35 -8.20
N GLY A 94 -23.40 -3.67 -8.26
CA GLY A 94 -22.82 -4.54 -9.28
C GLY A 94 -21.34 -4.83 -9.09
N PHE A 95 -20.81 -4.77 -7.86
CA PHE A 95 -19.48 -5.27 -7.55
C PHE A 95 -19.48 -6.79 -7.54
N GLY A 96 -18.66 -7.41 -8.38
CA GLY A 96 -18.55 -8.86 -8.51
C GLY A 96 -17.52 -9.43 -7.54
N THR A 97 -16.30 -8.92 -7.50
CA THR A 97 -15.31 -9.27 -6.46
C THR A 97 -15.29 -8.29 -5.31
N ARG A 98 -15.21 -8.78 -4.07
CA ARG A 98 -15.23 -7.94 -2.86
C ARG A 98 -14.18 -8.41 -1.86
N GLY A 99 -13.42 -7.48 -1.31
CA GLY A 99 -12.58 -7.65 -0.12
C GLY A 99 -13.20 -6.92 1.07
N ILE A 100 -13.02 -7.47 2.26
CA ILE A 100 -13.23 -6.77 3.53
C ILE A 100 -11.85 -6.68 4.15
N SER A 101 -11.41 -5.48 4.51
CA SER A 101 -10.02 -5.18 4.84
C SER A 101 -9.86 -4.61 6.25
N ASN A 102 -10.52 -5.22 7.24
CA ASN A 102 -10.44 -4.78 8.63
C ASN A 102 -8.99 -4.67 9.12
N TYR A 103 -8.72 -3.72 10.01
CA TYR A 103 -7.39 -3.51 10.57
C TYR A 103 -6.87 -4.77 11.26
N HIS A 104 -5.81 -5.38 10.72
CA HIS A 104 -5.19 -6.61 11.22
C HIS A 104 -6.16 -7.76 11.50
N GLU A 105 -7.27 -7.84 10.77
CA GLU A 105 -8.25 -8.90 10.92
C GLU A 105 -8.69 -9.40 9.55
N ILE A 106 -8.55 -10.70 9.30
CA ILE A 106 -9.08 -11.33 8.09
C ILE A 106 -10.51 -11.76 8.40
N ASP A 107 -11.48 -11.07 7.81
CA ASP A 107 -12.87 -11.50 7.92
C ASP A 107 -13.06 -12.88 7.26
N THR A 108 -13.85 -13.74 7.90
CA THR A 108 -14.13 -15.10 7.40
C THR A 108 -15.62 -15.33 7.13
N THR A 109 -16.44 -14.29 7.29
CA THR A 109 -17.90 -14.34 7.17
C THR A 109 -18.31 -14.75 5.76
N LEU A 110 -17.58 -14.28 4.75
CA LEU A 110 -17.87 -14.53 3.32
C LEU A 110 -16.98 -15.61 2.70
N ARG A 111 -16.23 -16.41 3.48
CA ARG A 111 -15.23 -17.36 2.96
C ARG A 111 -15.76 -18.42 1.99
N ALA A 112 -17.07 -18.69 2.02
CA ALA A 112 -17.73 -19.66 1.14
C ALA A 112 -18.11 -19.06 -0.22
N ASP A 113 -18.11 -17.73 -0.34
CA ASP A 113 -18.36 -17.03 -1.59
C ASP A 113 -17.08 -17.01 -2.43
N SER A 114 -17.14 -17.59 -3.62
CA SER A 114 -15.98 -17.66 -4.53
C SER A 114 -15.49 -16.29 -5.02
N ALA A 115 -16.35 -15.27 -4.93
CA ALA A 115 -16.04 -13.90 -5.33
C ALA A 115 -15.59 -13.02 -4.15
N TYR A 116 -15.48 -13.60 -2.94
CA TYR A 116 -14.83 -12.95 -1.81
C TYR A 116 -13.31 -13.21 -1.86
N LEU A 117 -12.53 -12.14 -1.74
CA LEU A 117 -11.07 -12.21 -1.69
C LEU A 117 -10.60 -11.78 -0.29
N PRO A 118 -10.15 -12.72 0.58
CA PRO A 118 -9.70 -12.40 1.94
C PRO A 118 -8.64 -11.30 1.91
N THR A 119 -8.89 -10.21 2.63
CA THR A 119 -8.03 -9.03 2.65
C THR A 119 -7.95 -8.50 4.08
N TYR A 120 -6.89 -7.77 4.43
CA TYR A 120 -6.86 -6.99 5.66
C TYR A 120 -5.99 -5.75 5.47
N GLU A 121 -6.32 -4.66 6.15
CA GLU A 121 -5.47 -3.48 6.20
C GLU A 121 -4.43 -3.64 7.30
N TYR A 122 -3.17 -3.61 6.90
CA TYR A 122 -2.02 -3.66 7.79
C TYR A 122 -1.55 -2.25 8.14
N GLY A 123 -1.11 -2.06 9.39
CA GLY A 123 -0.44 -0.85 9.89
C GLY A 123 -1.22 -0.14 11.00
N TYR A 124 -0.53 0.17 12.10
CA TYR A 124 -1.04 0.99 13.21
C TYR A 124 -0.05 2.09 13.62
N SER A 125 0.97 2.37 12.80
CA SER A 125 1.90 3.48 13.01
C SER A 125 1.21 4.85 13.06
N ILE A 126 1.81 5.79 13.81
CA ILE A 126 1.28 7.15 14.00
C ILE A 126 1.06 7.88 12.65
N ARG A 127 1.93 7.61 11.67
CA ARG A 127 1.86 8.16 10.31
C ARG A 127 0.86 7.46 9.39
N LYS A 128 0.15 6.43 9.87
CA LYS A 128 -0.83 5.68 9.07
C LYS A 128 -0.22 5.11 7.78
N THR A 129 1.01 4.61 7.86
CA THR A 129 1.68 3.90 6.75
C THR A 129 1.03 2.53 6.53
N HIS A 130 -0.14 2.51 5.90
CA HIS A 130 -0.96 1.32 5.73
C HIS A 130 -0.67 0.57 4.42
N ARG A 131 -1.07 -0.71 4.40
CA ARG A 131 -0.92 -1.62 3.25
C ARG A 131 -2.08 -2.60 3.22
N LEU A 132 -2.60 -2.95 2.05
CA LEU A 132 -3.49 -4.10 1.91
C LEU A 132 -2.68 -5.38 1.73
N ALA A 133 -3.02 -6.39 2.52
CA ALA A 133 -2.65 -7.78 2.27
C ALA A 133 -3.83 -8.45 1.55
N ILE A 134 -3.75 -8.60 0.23
CA ILE A 134 -4.84 -9.11 -0.62
C ILE A 134 -4.63 -10.61 -0.87
N GLY A 135 -5.71 -11.41 -0.79
CA GLY A 135 -5.61 -12.87 -0.78
C GLY A 135 -4.85 -13.38 0.46
N ALA A 136 -5.14 -12.77 1.61
CA ALA A 136 -4.48 -13.02 2.88
C ALA A 136 -4.78 -14.42 3.43
N ARG A 137 -3.73 -15.05 3.99
CA ARG A 137 -3.77 -16.37 4.64
C ARG A 137 -3.52 -16.27 6.14
N SER A 138 -2.79 -15.26 6.58
CA SER A 138 -2.54 -14.97 7.99
C SER A 138 -2.21 -13.50 8.21
N VAL A 139 -2.49 -13.01 9.42
CA VAL A 139 -2.21 -11.63 9.83
C VAL A 139 -0.76 -11.49 10.27
N ASN A 140 -0.07 -10.46 9.78
CA ASN A 140 1.20 -10.01 10.34
C ASN A 140 0.97 -8.95 11.41
N TRP A 141 1.44 -9.19 12.63
CA TRP A 141 1.21 -8.31 13.79
C TRP A 141 2.33 -7.31 14.06
N LEU A 142 3.53 -7.56 13.56
CA LEU A 142 4.69 -6.72 13.83
C LEU A 142 4.54 -5.42 13.04
N ASP A 143 4.55 -4.26 13.70
CA ASP A 143 4.68 -2.92 13.11
C ASP A 143 5.64 -2.05 13.96
N PHE A 144 5.95 -0.85 13.46
CA PHE A 144 6.83 0.14 14.05
C PHE A 144 6.00 1.40 14.40
N PRO A 145 5.39 1.44 15.61
CA PRO A 145 4.32 2.39 15.92
C PRO A 145 4.79 3.85 15.95
N LEU A 146 6.04 4.12 16.34
CA LEU A 146 6.61 5.47 16.47
C LEU A 146 7.05 6.08 15.12
N GLY A 147 6.84 5.37 14.01
CA GLY A 147 7.21 5.79 12.67
C GLY A 147 8.10 4.77 11.97
N GLN A 148 8.05 4.75 10.64
CA GLN A 148 8.79 3.81 9.81
C GLN A 148 9.81 4.58 8.94
N ALA A 149 11.10 4.31 9.14
CA ALA A 149 12.11 4.64 8.11
C ALA A 149 12.03 3.64 6.94
N ARG A 150 12.68 3.94 5.82
CA ARG A 150 12.64 3.11 4.59
C ARG A 150 12.91 1.61 4.82
N HIS A 151 13.90 1.25 5.65
CA HIS A 151 14.19 -0.15 5.97
C HIS A 151 13.04 -0.84 6.72
N HIS A 152 12.37 -0.13 7.62
CA HIS A 152 11.19 -0.62 8.33
C HIS A 152 10.03 -0.85 7.34
N GLN A 153 9.79 0.14 6.47
CA GLN A 153 8.76 0.05 5.44
C GLN A 153 8.99 -1.15 4.50
N GLN A 154 10.24 -1.36 4.07
CA GLN A 154 10.62 -2.50 3.23
C GLN A 154 10.44 -3.82 3.97
N TYR A 155 10.89 -3.90 5.22
CA TYR A 155 10.74 -5.10 6.01
C TYR A 155 9.28 -5.51 6.21
N ILE A 156 8.40 -4.53 6.42
CA ILE A 156 6.95 -4.81 6.46
C ILE A 156 6.45 -5.38 5.13
N ILE A 157 6.85 -4.83 3.99
CA ILE A 157 6.43 -5.37 2.68
C ILE A 157 6.87 -6.83 2.53
N ASP A 158 8.14 -7.14 2.84
CA ASP A 158 8.68 -8.49 2.75
C ASP A 158 8.04 -9.47 3.76
N ARG A 159 7.52 -8.95 4.86
CA ARG A 159 6.78 -9.68 5.90
C ARG A 159 5.32 -9.99 5.51
N LEU A 160 4.70 -9.16 4.68
CA LEU A 160 3.33 -9.37 4.19
C LEU A 160 3.28 -10.34 3.00
N ARG A 161 4.31 -10.32 2.15
CA ARG A 161 4.43 -11.20 0.97
C ARG A 161 4.16 -12.70 1.23
N PRO A 162 4.78 -13.35 2.23
CA PRO A 162 4.53 -14.78 2.46
C PRO A 162 3.12 -15.07 3.00
N THR A 163 2.44 -14.07 3.57
CA THR A 163 1.12 -14.24 4.19
C THR A 163 -0.04 -13.76 3.31
N ALA A 164 0.23 -13.14 2.16
CA ALA A 164 -0.76 -12.64 1.20
C ALA A 164 -0.47 -13.12 -0.23
N ALA A 165 -1.44 -13.02 -1.13
CA ALA A 165 -1.21 -13.28 -2.56
C ALA A 165 -0.62 -12.06 -3.27
N LEU A 166 -1.00 -10.86 -2.82
CA LEU A 166 -0.59 -9.58 -3.35
C LEU A 166 -0.48 -8.53 -2.22
N VAL A 167 0.37 -7.52 -2.41
CA VAL A 167 0.57 -6.42 -1.44
C VAL A 167 0.35 -5.08 -2.11
N ALA A 168 -0.53 -4.25 -1.54
CA ALA A 168 -0.74 -2.86 -1.96
C ALA A 168 -0.14 -1.88 -0.95
N LEU A 169 0.38 -0.76 -1.46
CA LEU A 169 0.71 0.41 -0.66
C LEU A 169 -0.51 1.33 -0.64
N ASN A 170 -1.12 1.51 0.54
CA ASN A 170 -2.42 2.17 0.66
C ASN A 170 -2.28 3.67 0.77
N HIS A 171 -3.29 4.36 0.22
CA HIS A 171 -3.54 5.81 0.31
C HIS A 171 -2.32 6.64 0.75
N PRO A 172 -1.22 6.69 -0.06
CA PRO A 172 0.08 7.21 0.37
C PRO A 172 0.05 8.59 1.06
N ARG A 173 -0.86 9.45 0.58
CA ARG A 173 -1.03 10.83 1.05
C ARG A 173 -1.70 10.93 2.42
N MET A 174 -2.36 9.88 2.92
CA MET A 174 -2.95 9.88 4.26
C MET A 174 -1.84 10.10 5.30
N ARG A 175 -1.84 11.28 5.93
CA ARG A 175 -0.84 11.70 6.93
C ARG A 175 0.62 11.58 6.46
N ASN A 176 0.87 11.66 5.15
CA ASN A 176 2.19 11.40 4.56
C ASN A 176 2.77 10.04 5.01
N GLY A 177 1.93 9.01 5.04
CA GLY A 177 2.31 7.65 5.41
C GLY A 177 3.38 7.08 4.48
N LEU A 178 3.30 7.41 3.19
CA LEU A 178 4.28 7.08 2.16
C LEU A 178 4.49 8.28 1.23
N THR A 179 5.73 8.51 0.83
CA THR A 179 6.09 9.63 -0.06
C THR A 179 6.49 9.15 -1.46
N SER A 180 6.49 10.06 -2.44
CA SER A 180 7.06 9.80 -3.77
C SER A 180 8.50 9.28 -3.67
N GLU A 181 9.30 9.81 -2.74
CA GLU A 181 10.68 9.34 -2.51
C GLU A 181 10.69 7.90 -1.99
N ASP A 182 9.82 7.52 -1.05
CA ASP A 182 9.75 6.14 -0.56
C ASP A 182 9.45 5.16 -1.71
N LEU A 183 8.47 5.49 -2.56
CA LEU A 183 8.04 4.64 -3.67
C LEU A 183 9.10 4.47 -4.77
N ARG A 184 10.12 5.34 -4.82
CA ARG A 184 11.29 5.12 -5.71
C ARG A 184 12.13 3.93 -5.27
N TRP A 185 12.22 3.68 -3.96
CA TRP A 185 13.19 2.76 -3.38
C TRP A 185 12.59 1.48 -2.83
N LEU A 186 11.40 1.56 -2.24
CA LEU A 186 10.70 0.37 -1.78
C LEU A 186 10.49 -0.57 -2.97
N GLY A 187 10.55 -1.87 -2.72
CA GLY A 187 10.31 -2.88 -3.75
C GLY A 187 9.44 -3.99 -3.20
N ASN A 188 9.18 -4.98 -4.06
CA ASN A 188 8.45 -6.19 -3.71
C ASN A 188 6.97 -6.00 -3.29
N TYR A 189 6.35 -4.87 -3.63
CA TYR A 189 4.90 -4.68 -3.60
C TYR A 189 4.32 -4.84 -5.01
N ASP A 190 3.01 -5.07 -5.11
CA ASP A 190 2.32 -5.25 -6.40
C ASP A 190 1.53 -4.00 -6.81
N PHE A 191 1.06 -3.21 -5.85
CA PHE A 191 0.15 -2.09 -6.12
C PHE A 191 0.45 -0.81 -5.38
N VAL A 192 0.00 0.30 -5.95
CA VAL A 192 -0.22 1.58 -5.27
C VAL A 192 -1.72 1.87 -5.34
N GLU A 193 -2.36 2.05 -4.20
CA GLU A 193 -3.73 2.54 -4.12
C GLU A 193 -3.73 4.05 -4.39
N ALA A 194 -3.68 4.41 -5.67
CA ALA A 194 -3.55 5.79 -6.10
C ALA A 194 -4.89 6.52 -6.19
N MET A 195 -6.02 5.80 -6.15
CA MET A 195 -7.36 6.39 -6.11
C MET A 195 -8.03 6.00 -4.80
N ASN A 196 -8.18 6.95 -3.88
CA ASN A 196 -8.76 6.73 -2.56
C ASN A 196 -9.43 8.03 -2.06
N PRO A 197 -10.52 8.00 -1.28
CA PRO A 197 -11.17 9.23 -0.80
C PRO A 197 -10.31 10.13 0.09
N PHE A 198 -9.27 9.59 0.74
CA PHE A 198 -8.32 10.35 1.55
C PHE A 198 -7.24 11.06 0.74
N GLY A 199 -7.19 10.87 -0.57
CA GLY A 199 -6.37 11.64 -1.50
C GLY A 199 -5.82 10.80 -2.65
N ASP A 200 -6.00 11.30 -3.87
CA ASP A 200 -5.43 10.64 -5.04
C ASP A 200 -3.90 10.81 -5.05
N ALA A 201 -3.17 9.71 -5.25
CA ALA A 201 -1.73 9.60 -5.13
C ALA A 201 -1.04 9.24 -6.47
N LEU A 202 -1.48 9.91 -7.55
CA LEU A 202 -0.92 9.72 -8.90
C LEU A 202 0.57 10.06 -8.98
N GLU A 203 1.02 11.07 -8.24
CA GLU A 203 2.42 11.48 -8.21
C GLU A 203 3.31 10.38 -7.60
N GLU A 204 2.85 9.79 -6.50
CA GLU A 204 3.52 8.70 -5.81
C GLU A 204 3.55 7.45 -6.70
N TRP A 205 2.44 7.14 -7.38
CA TRP A 205 2.39 6.05 -8.37
C TRP A 205 3.34 6.29 -9.55
N ASP A 206 3.33 7.49 -10.14
CA ASP A 206 4.26 7.87 -11.21
C ASP A 206 5.72 7.81 -10.76
N SER A 207 6.01 8.10 -9.49
CA SER A 207 7.35 7.96 -8.90
C SER A 207 7.81 6.50 -8.87
N ALA A 208 6.94 5.56 -8.50
CA ALA A 208 7.21 4.13 -8.57
C ALA A 208 7.48 3.68 -10.01
N LEU A 209 6.58 4.03 -10.95
CA LEU A 209 6.70 3.67 -12.37
C LEU A 209 7.98 4.24 -12.99
N SER A 210 8.28 5.51 -12.75
CA SER A 210 9.51 6.16 -13.26
C SER A 210 10.79 5.55 -12.71
N SER A 211 10.70 4.83 -11.60
CA SER A 211 11.79 4.13 -10.93
C SER A 211 11.92 2.66 -11.35
N GLY A 212 11.09 2.21 -12.30
CA GLY A 212 11.11 0.86 -12.85
C GLY A 212 10.32 -0.17 -12.03
N HIS A 213 9.46 0.27 -11.11
CA HIS A 213 8.58 -0.64 -10.37
C HIS A 213 7.34 -0.90 -11.20
N ALA A 214 7.16 -2.15 -11.66
CA ALA A 214 5.89 -2.60 -12.26
C ALA A 214 4.81 -2.79 -11.18
N ALA A 215 4.49 -1.70 -10.48
CA ALA A 215 3.45 -1.61 -9.46
C ALA A 215 2.19 -1.02 -10.08
N TRP A 216 1.12 -1.80 -10.07
CA TRP A 216 -0.12 -1.46 -10.75
C TRP A 216 -1.01 -0.56 -9.88
N ILE A 217 -1.94 0.16 -10.51
CA ILE A 217 -2.86 1.03 -9.80
C ILE A 217 -4.03 0.25 -9.20
N LEU A 218 -4.34 0.53 -7.95
CA LEU A 218 -5.63 0.22 -7.35
C LEU A 218 -6.43 1.50 -7.11
N GLY A 219 -7.75 1.35 -7.20
CA GLY A 219 -8.70 2.33 -6.72
C GLY A 219 -9.73 1.65 -5.85
N ASP A 220 -9.92 2.14 -4.64
CA ASP A 220 -10.82 1.54 -3.67
C ASP A 220 -11.44 2.61 -2.77
N ASP A 221 -12.58 2.27 -2.17
CA ASP A 221 -13.41 3.24 -1.46
C ASP A 221 -12.89 3.57 -0.06
N ASP A 222 -12.15 2.66 0.59
CA ASP A 222 -11.82 2.73 2.01
C ASP A 222 -13.07 3.08 2.85
N THR A 223 -14.17 2.39 2.54
CA THR A 223 -15.48 2.63 3.15
C THR A 223 -15.46 2.26 4.62
N HIS A 224 -15.88 3.17 5.50
CA HIS A 224 -16.05 2.87 6.92
C HIS A 224 -17.53 2.88 7.34
N ASP A 225 -18.38 3.55 6.55
CA ASP A 225 -19.80 3.71 6.82
C ASP A 225 -20.62 3.78 5.52
N ILE A 226 -21.37 2.72 5.20
CA ILE A 226 -22.21 2.66 3.98
C ILE A 226 -23.31 3.73 3.94
N ALA A 227 -23.70 4.30 5.09
CA ALA A 227 -24.67 5.39 5.12
C ALA A 227 -24.06 6.71 4.57
N ARG A 228 -22.72 6.82 4.56
CA ARG A 228 -22.01 7.95 3.99
C ARG A 228 -21.78 7.70 2.50
N ARG A 229 -22.70 8.17 1.66
CA ARG A 229 -22.63 8.02 0.19
C ARG A 229 -21.32 8.50 -0.45
N ALA A 230 -20.62 9.44 0.19
CA ALA A 230 -19.30 9.91 -0.28
C ALA A 230 -18.17 8.89 -0.06
N GLN A 231 -18.42 7.78 0.64
CA GLN A 231 -17.47 6.72 0.96
C GLN A 231 -17.82 5.38 0.30
N LEU A 232 -18.86 5.31 -0.53
CA LEU A 232 -19.33 4.04 -1.08
C LEU A 232 -19.58 4.15 -2.59
N GLY A 233 -18.89 3.31 -3.37
CA GLY A 233 -18.98 3.29 -4.82
C GLY A 233 -18.40 4.54 -5.49
N VAL A 234 -17.41 5.17 -4.88
CA VAL A 234 -16.80 6.40 -5.38
C VAL A 234 -15.40 6.17 -5.97
N ARG A 235 -14.71 5.10 -5.56
CA ARG A 235 -13.50 4.57 -6.20
C ARG A 235 -13.58 3.05 -6.22
N TRP A 236 -13.14 2.44 -7.31
CA TRP A 236 -13.12 0.99 -7.45
C TRP A 236 -12.13 0.55 -8.53
N THR A 237 -11.87 -0.75 -8.58
CA THR A 237 -10.97 -1.36 -9.55
C THR A 237 -11.78 -2.21 -10.53
N MET A 238 -11.63 -1.97 -11.83
CA MET A 238 -12.18 -2.85 -12.85
C MET A 238 -11.14 -3.90 -13.22
N VAL A 239 -11.43 -5.17 -12.97
CA VAL A 239 -10.54 -6.31 -13.21
C VAL A 239 -10.95 -7.00 -14.50
N GLY A 240 -10.03 -7.12 -15.45
CA GLY A 240 -10.27 -7.88 -16.67
C GLY A 240 -10.19 -9.37 -16.37
N THR A 241 -11.32 -10.03 -16.15
CA THR A 241 -11.37 -11.47 -15.88
C THR A 241 -12.72 -12.03 -16.34
N ALA A 242 -12.72 -13.27 -16.84
CA ALA A 242 -13.95 -14.00 -17.17
C ALA A 242 -14.55 -14.70 -15.95
N SER A 243 -13.86 -14.69 -14.81
CA SER A 243 -14.26 -15.36 -13.59
C SER A 243 -13.92 -14.51 -12.36
N THR A 244 -14.84 -14.46 -11.40
CA THR A 244 -14.66 -13.84 -10.09
C THR A 244 -13.98 -14.77 -9.09
N HIS A 245 -13.60 -15.99 -9.46
CA HIS A 245 -12.81 -16.86 -8.58
C HIS A 245 -11.50 -16.18 -8.17
N ALA A 246 -11.17 -16.25 -6.89
CA ALA A 246 -10.00 -15.62 -6.28
C ALA A 246 -8.71 -15.80 -7.09
N ASP A 247 -8.40 -17.00 -7.57
CA ASP A 247 -7.18 -17.26 -8.35
C ASP A 247 -7.17 -16.53 -9.71
N SER A 248 -8.33 -16.44 -10.37
CA SER A 248 -8.48 -15.73 -11.65
C SER A 248 -8.34 -14.21 -11.45
N VAL A 249 -8.94 -13.68 -10.38
CA VAL A 249 -8.81 -12.28 -9.99
C VAL A 249 -7.35 -11.96 -9.64
N VAL A 250 -6.71 -12.76 -8.79
CA VAL A 250 -5.30 -12.58 -8.40
C VAL A 250 -4.38 -12.63 -9.62
N ALA A 251 -4.61 -13.55 -10.57
CA ALA A 251 -3.83 -13.63 -11.80
C ALA A 251 -4.00 -12.37 -12.69
N ALA A 252 -5.23 -11.87 -12.83
CA ALA A 252 -5.52 -10.64 -13.58
C ALA A 252 -4.88 -9.41 -12.92
N LEU A 253 -5.00 -9.29 -11.59
CA LEU A 253 -4.39 -8.21 -10.81
C LEU A 253 -2.86 -8.25 -10.93
N ARG A 254 -2.23 -9.41 -10.75
CA ARG A 254 -0.77 -9.59 -10.81
C ARG A 254 -0.17 -9.18 -12.15
N THR A 255 -0.89 -9.44 -13.23
CA THR A 255 -0.46 -9.12 -14.62
C THR A 255 -0.81 -7.70 -15.04
N GLY A 256 -1.46 -6.91 -14.18
CA GLY A 256 -1.83 -5.52 -14.49
C GLY A 256 -3.11 -5.40 -15.32
N ARG A 257 -3.83 -6.50 -15.54
CA ARG A 257 -5.07 -6.54 -16.34
C ARG A 257 -6.26 -6.02 -15.54
N HIS A 258 -6.15 -4.77 -15.11
CA HIS A 258 -7.15 -4.02 -14.37
C HIS A 258 -6.90 -2.52 -14.55
N PHE A 259 -7.79 -1.69 -14.05
CA PHE A 259 -7.60 -0.24 -13.96
C PHE A 259 -8.42 0.35 -12.82
N ALA A 260 -8.03 1.51 -12.32
CA ALA A 260 -8.75 2.20 -11.26
C ALA A 260 -9.77 3.17 -11.85
N VAL A 261 -10.90 3.33 -11.16
CA VAL A 261 -11.98 4.23 -11.54
C VAL A 261 -12.31 5.15 -10.38
N ARG A 262 -12.59 6.41 -10.72
CA ARG A 262 -13.21 7.41 -9.88
C ARG A 262 -14.57 7.75 -10.47
N GLY A 263 -15.61 7.62 -9.66
CA GLY A 263 -16.98 7.89 -10.08
C GLY A 263 -17.92 8.08 -8.90
N HIS A 264 -19.18 7.70 -9.08
CA HIS A 264 -20.20 7.86 -8.05
C HIS A 264 -21.20 6.69 -8.04
N LEU A 265 -21.50 6.15 -6.85
CA LEU A 265 -22.44 5.05 -6.63
C LEU A 265 -22.18 3.81 -7.52
N GLY A 266 -20.90 3.54 -7.81
CA GLY A 266 -20.46 2.45 -8.66
C GLY A 266 -20.84 2.61 -10.14
N VAL A 267 -21.30 3.78 -10.58
CA VAL A 267 -21.71 4.00 -11.97
C VAL A 267 -20.49 4.38 -12.81
N MET A 268 -20.32 3.68 -13.95
CA MET A 268 -19.32 3.96 -14.97
C MET A 268 -20.00 4.32 -16.29
N ASP A 269 -19.78 5.52 -16.81
CA ASP A 269 -20.46 6.05 -18.00
C ASP A 269 -19.70 5.83 -19.31
N ASN A 270 -18.51 5.23 -19.23
CA ASN A 270 -17.68 4.84 -20.36
C ASN A 270 -16.87 3.60 -19.98
N GLY A 271 -16.24 2.92 -20.94
CA GLY A 271 -15.49 1.70 -20.70
C GLY A 271 -14.30 1.56 -21.63
N LEU A 272 -13.33 0.74 -21.23
CA LEU A 272 -12.21 0.36 -22.08
C LEU A 272 -12.62 -0.78 -23.01
N ARG A 273 -12.57 -0.56 -24.33
CA ARG A 273 -12.72 -1.63 -25.32
C ARG A 273 -11.39 -2.30 -25.63
N ALA A 274 -10.34 -1.51 -25.85
CA ALA A 274 -9.03 -2.03 -26.17
C ALA A 274 -7.93 -1.02 -25.85
N LEU A 275 -6.76 -1.54 -25.48
CA LEU A 275 -5.50 -0.82 -25.55
C LEU A 275 -4.51 -1.70 -26.32
N ASP A 276 -4.17 -1.27 -27.53
CA ASP A 276 -3.30 -2.00 -28.44
C ASP A 276 -1.93 -1.32 -28.55
N VAL A 277 -0.90 -2.12 -28.79
CA VAL A 277 0.44 -1.63 -29.10
C VAL A 277 0.89 -2.27 -30.42
N ARG A 278 1.17 -1.43 -31.43
CA ARG A 278 1.70 -1.85 -32.73
C ARG A 278 2.98 -1.09 -33.01
N GLY A 279 4.12 -1.79 -32.97
CA GLY A 279 5.44 -1.13 -32.99
C GLY A 279 5.60 -0.23 -31.77
N ASP A 280 5.73 1.06 -31.99
CA ASP A 280 5.80 2.13 -30.99
C ASP A 280 4.47 2.86 -30.76
N THR A 281 3.44 2.52 -31.54
CA THR A 281 2.15 3.21 -31.51
C THR A 281 1.22 2.53 -30.52
N ILE A 282 0.85 3.26 -29.46
CA ILE A 282 -0.10 2.87 -28.43
C ILE A 282 -1.45 3.47 -28.80
N THR A 283 -2.48 2.65 -28.93
CA THR A 283 -3.84 3.10 -29.29
C THR A 283 -4.84 2.64 -28.25
N VAL A 284 -5.62 3.58 -27.73
CA VAL A 284 -6.74 3.29 -26.82
C VAL A 284 -8.06 3.46 -27.56
N ARG A 285 -9.01 2.56 -27.30
CA ARG A 285 -10.39 2.62 -27.79
C ARG A 285 -11.37 2.43 -26.65
N LEU A 286 -12.38 3.28 -26.63
CA LEU A 286 -13.37 3.39 -25.57
C LEU A 286 -14.74 2.97 -26.07
N GLU A 287 -15.68 2.80 -25.15
CA GLU A 287 -17.07 2.49 -25.49
C GLU A 287 -17.82 3.68 -26.07
N ARG A 288 -17.48 4.87 -25.60
CA ARG A 288 -18.07 6.16 -25.97
C ARG A 288 -16.99 7.23 -26.06
N ALA A 289 -17.31 8.35 -26.69
CA ALA A 289 -16.44 9.51 -26.67
C ALA A 289 -16.19 9.99 -25.23
N ALA A 290 -14.93 10.19 -24.88
CA ALA A 290 -14.50 10.77 -23.62
C ALA A 290 -14.20 12.26 -23.80
N ARG A 291 -14.43 13.06 -22.76
CA ARG A 291 -14.08 14.48 -22.71
C ARG A 291 -12.59 14.72 -22.83
N ALA A 292 -11.77 13.82 -22.28
CA ALA A 292 -10.34 13.86 -22.45
C ALA A 292 -9.74 12.46 -22.39
N ILE A 293 -8.80 12.19 -23.29
CA ILE A 293 -7.89 11.04 -23.26
C ILE A 293 -6.47 11.61 -23.16
N ARG A 294 -5.74 11.25 -22.11
CA ARG A 294 -4.35 11.70 -21.90
C ARG A 294 -3.41 10.50 -21.87
N PHE A 295 -2.34 10.60 -22.65
CA PHE A 295 -1.18 9.72 -22.54
C PHE A 295 -0.18 10.39 -21.60
N VAL A 296 0.25 9.67 -20.59
CA VAL A 296 1.13 10.16 -19.52
C VAL A 296 2.33 9.25 -19.41
N GLY A 297 3.53 9.83 -19.34
CA GLY A 297 4.79 9.10 -19.19
C GLY A 297 5.56 9.53 -17.96
N ASP A 298 6.88 9.38 -18.00
CA ASP A 298 7.78 9.55 -16.86
C ASP A 298 7.47 10.79 -16.01
N ARG A 299 7.36 10.57 -14.69
CA ARG A 299 7.07 11.56 -13.65
C ARG A 299 5.73 12.27 -13.86
N GLY A 300 4.74 11.58 -14.41
CA GLY A 300 3.40 12.12 -14.64
C GLY A 300 3.33 13.14 -15.78
N ARG A 301 4.34 13.19 -16.66
CA ARG A 301 4.36 14.15 -17.77
C ARG A 301 3.31 13.76 -18.81
N VAL A 302 2.37 14.67 -19.08
CA VAL A 302 1.44 14.52 -20.20
C VAL A 302 2.20 14.57 -21.52
N LEU A 303 2.13 13.46 -22.27
CA LEU A 303 2.79 13.29 -23.56
C LEU A 303 1.89 13.71 -24.73
N ARG A 304 0.58 13.44 -24.59
CA ARG A 304 -0.47 13.81 -25.55
C ARG A 304 -1.80 13.91 -24.85
N ALA A 305 -2.64 14.84 -25.27
CA ALA A 305 -4.04 14.94 -24.87
C ALA A 305 -4.94 15.04 -26.11
N VAL A 306 -6.08 14.38 -26.08
CA VAL A 306 -7.12 14.43 -27.11
C VAL A 306 -8.45 14.67 -26.41
N ALA A 307 -9.28 15.55 -26.95
CA ALA A 307 -10.60 15.88 -26.40
C ALA A 307 -11.72 15.30 -27.27
N ASP A 308 -12.87 15.03 -26.64
CA ASP A 308 -14.13 14.63 -27.28
C ASP A 308 -13.98 13.51 -28.32
N ALA A 309 -13.27 12.44 -27.95
CA ALA A 309 -12.97 11.31 -28.83
C ALA A 309 -13.19 9.97 -28.11
N ASP A 310 -13.61 8.95 -28.86
CA ASP A 310 -13.74 7.56 -28.38
C ASP A 310 -12.44 6.75 -28.57
N SER A 311 -11.46 7.33 -29.24
CA SER A 311 -10.19 6.69 -29.55
C SER A 311 -9.08 7.72 -29.69
N ALA A 312 -7.87 7.32 -29.32
CA ALA A 312 -6.68 8.13 -29.48
C ALA A 312 -5.44 7.25 -29.60
N ALA A 313 -4.39 7.78 -30.21
CA ALA A 313 -3.11 7.09 -30.35
C ALA A 313 -1.94 7.98 -29.94
N TYR A 314 -0.83 7.37 -29.51
CA TYR A 314 0.42 8.03 -29.22
C TYR A 314 1.59 7.19 -29.75
N VAL A 315 2.53 7.83 -30.43
CA VAL A 315 3.76 7.19 -30.91
C VAL A 315 4.83 7.41 -29.85
N ALA A 316 5.19 6.35 -29.13
CA ALA A 316 6.17 6.40 -28.06
C ALA A 316 7.58 6.64 -28.60
N VAL A 317 8.33 7.53 -27.97
CA VAL A 317 9.72 7.81 -28.33
C VAL A 317 10.70 6.96 -27.50
N ALA A 318 11.96 6.92 -27.93
CA ALA A 318 13.00 6.09 -27.30
C ALA A 318 13.17 6.35 -25.78
N ARG A 319 12.93 7.58 -25.34
CA ARG A 319 13.06 7.99 -23.93
C ARG A 319 11.86 7.63 -23.04
N ASP A 320 10.71 7.29 -23.63
CA ASP A 320 9.52 6.98 -22.83
C ASP A 320 9.68 5.60 -22.22
N SER A 321 9.82 5.52 -20.89
CA SER A 321 10.01 4.24 -20.21
C SER A 321 8.68 3.50 -20.02
N TYR A 322 7.61 4.25 -19.78
CA TYR A 322 6.24 3.77 -19.73
C TYR A 322 5.29 4.81 -20.33
N VAL A 323 4.10 4.36 -20.71
CA VAL A 323 2.98 5.22 -21.08
C VAL A 323 1.71 4.65 -20.45
N ARG A 324 1.06 5.43 -19.59
CA ARG A 324 -0.27 5.15 -19.05
C ARG A 324 -1.30 6.08 -19.68
N VAL A 325 -2.57 5.68 -19.59
CA VAL A 325 -3.68 6.45 -20.15
C VAL A 325 -4.64 6.85 -19.05
N GLU A 326 -4.99 8.13 -19.03
CA GLU A 326 -6.09 8.67 -18.21
C GLU A 326 -7.26 9.00 -19.14
N VAL A 327 -8.46 8.63 -18.72
CA VAL A 327 -9.68 8.92 -19.45
C VAL A 327 -10.63 9.67 -18.52
N ARG A 328 -11.18 10.78 -19.01
CA ARG A 328 -12.23 11.55 -18.35
C ARG A 328 -13.47 11.59 -19.23
N SER A 329 -14.58 11.13 -18.68
CA SER A 329 -15.92 11.18 -19.29
C SER A 329 -16.77 12.26 -18.59
N ASP A 330 -18.10 12.18 -18.67
CA ASP A 330 -18.98 13.18 -18.07
C ASP A 330 -19.07 13.04 -16.54
N SER A 331 -19.09 11.80 -16.05
CA SER A 331 -19.29 11.46 -14.64
C SER A 331 -18.21 10.57 -14.05
N THR A 332 -17.33 9.99 -14.88
CA THR A 332 -16.22 9.15 -14.40
C THR A 332 -14.86 9.52 -14.97
N GLU A 333 -13.84 9.17 -14.20
CA GLU A 333 -12.45 9.12 -14.64
C GLU A 333 -11.88 7.74 -14.38
N PHE A 334 -11.08 7.23 -15.31
CA PHE A 334 -10.38 5.97 -15.10
C PHE A 334 -8.95 6.01 -15.60
N PHE A 335 -8.11 5.25 -14.89
CA PHE A 335 -6.66 5.32 -14.94
C PHE A 335 -6.13 3.94 -15.27
N LEU A 336 -5.69 3.77 -16.51
CA LEU A 336 -5.18 2.50 -17.01
C LEU A 336 -3.75 2.28 -16.50
N ASN A 337 -3.45 1.02 -16.17
CA ASN A 337 -2.08 0.57 -15.96
C ASN A 337 -1.22 0.85 -17.19
N PRO A 338 0.08 1.14 -17.00
CA PRO A 338 0.93 1.52 -18.11
C PRO A 338 1.25 0.35 -19.03
N VAL A 339 1.46 0.69 -20.30
CA VAL A 339 2.36 -0.09 -21.15
C VAL A 339 3.79 0.26 -20.77
N VAL A 340 4.62 -0.73 -20.48
CA VAL A 340 6.00 -0.51 -19.99
C VAL A 340 7.03 -1.14 -20.93
N ARG A 341 8.21 -0.53 -21.03
CA ARG A 341 9.33 -1.18 -21.72
C ARG A 341 9.80 -2.41 -20.94
N TRP A 342 10.11 -3.48 -21.66
CA TRP A 342 10.64 -4.70 -21.05
C TRP A 342 11.51 -5.52 -22.01
N ASP A 343 12.22 -6.49 -21.45
CA ASP A 343 13.13 -7.38 -22.16
C ASP A 343 12.43 -8.61 -22.78
N GLY A 344 11.13 -8.79 -22.51
CA GLY A 344 10.35 -9.94 -22.95
C GLY A 344 10.52 -11.21 -22.11
N ARG A 345 11.23 -11.14 -20.98
CA ARG A 345 11.41 -12.27 -20.04
C ARG A 345 10.63 -12.05 -18.76
N ALA A 346 10.85 -10.92 -18.10
CA ALA A 346 10.19 -10.60 -16.85
C ALA A 346 10.02 -9.09 -16.69
N LEU A 347 8.92 -8.70 -16.06
CA LEU A 347 8.72 -7.29 -15.69
C LEU A 347 9.76 -6.87 -14.65
N PRO A 348 10.40 -5.70 -14.81
CA PRO A 348 11.33 -5.18 -13.83
C PRO A 348 10.66 -5.04 -12.46
N ARG A 349 11.31 -5.61 -11.45
CA ARG A 349 10.96 -5.48 -10.04
C ARG A 349 12.26 -5.25 -9.27
N PRO A 350 12.71 -4.00 -9.11
CA PRO A 350 13.86 -3.69 -8.27
C PRO A 350 13.61 -4.21 -6.85
N LEU A 351 14.45 -5.14 -6.39
CA LEU A 351 14.31 -5.75 -5.06
C LEU A 351 15.42 -5.24 -4.15
N PRO A 352 15.09 -4.62 -3.01
CA PRO A 352 16.05 -4.35 -1.97
C PRO A 352 16.64 -5.66 -1.43
N VAL A 353 17.94 -5.66 -1.17
CA VAL A 353 18.67 -6.86 -0.72
C VAL A 353 18.99 -6.71 0.76
N LEU A 354 18.77 -7.78 1.52
CA LEU A 354 19.10 -7.80 2.95
C LEU A 354 20.61 -7.64 3.16
N ASN A 355 21.02 -6.58 3.85
CA ASN A 355 22.40 -6.38 4.29
C ASN A 355 22.62 -7.08 5.64
N VAL A 356 22.93 -8.37 5.58
CA VAL A 356 23.11 -9.22 6.78
C VAL A 356 24.22 -8.69 7.70
N PRO A 357 25.44 -8.35 7.21
CA PRO A 357 26.51 -7.86 8.08
C PRO A 357 26.13 -6.58 8.82
N LEU A 358 25.58 -5.59 8.12
CA LEU A 358 25.21 -4.31 8.73
C LEU A 358 24.02 -4.47 9.70
N THR A 359 23.08 -5.37 9.38
CA THR A 359 21.98 -5.71 10.30
C THR A 359 22.52 -6.23 11.63
N TRP A 360 23.45 -7.18 11.61
CA TRP A 360 24.04 -7.73 12.84
C TRP A 360 24.94 -6.73 13.56
N ALA A 361 25.70 -5.92 12.83
CA ALA A 361 26.50 -4.84 13.42
C ALA A 361 25.61 -3.82 14.16
N LEU A 362 24.49 -3.39 13.57
CA LEU A 362 23.55 -2.49 14.19
C LEU A 362 22.91 -3.10 15.44
N ARG A 363 22.46 -4.36 15.35
CA ARG A 363 21.90 -5.09 16.50
C ARG A 363 22.91 -5.23 17.65
N ALA A 364 24.16 -5.55 17.34
CA ALA A 364 25.23 -5.65 18.33
C ALA A 364 25.51 -4.29 18.98
N ALA A 365 25.62 -3.21 18.20
CA ALA A 365 25.82 -1.85 18.72
C ALA A 365 24.68 -1.43 19.66
N ILE A 366 23.44 -1.73 19.30
CA ILE A 366 22.30 -1.42 20.15
C ILE A 366 22.30 -2.29 21.42
N ALA A 367 22.58 -3.59 21.31
CA ALA A 367 22.73 -4.46 22.48
C ALA A 367 23.81 -3.95 23.46
N LEU A 368 24.96 -3.51 22.95
CA LEU A 368 26.01 -2.88 23.75
C LEU A 368 25.53 -1.58 24.43
N ALA A 369 24.74 -0.76 23.73
CA ALA A 369 24.14 0.43 24.32
C ALA A 369 23.18 0.09 25.46
N TYR A 370 22.33 -0.95 25.29
CA TYR A 370 21.47 -1.46 26.37
C TYR A 370 22.28 -1.95 27.58
N LEU A 371 23.37 -2.70 27.35
CA LEU A 371 24.26 -3.16 28.42
C LEU A 371 24.92 -1.99 29.15
N ALA A 372 25.35 -0.95 28.42
CA ALA A 372 25.92 0.26 29.01
C ALA A 372 24.90 1.00 29.89
N VAL A 373 23.65 1.15 29.43
CA VAL A 373 22.56 1.75 30.22
C VAL A 373 22.26 0.93 31.48
N ALA A 374 22.19 -0.39 31.36
CA ALA A 374 21.98 -1.28 32.49
C ALA A 374 23.12 -1.19 33.52
N ALA A 375 24.38 -1.18 33.07
CA ALA A 375 25.55 -1.04 33.93
C ALA A 375 25.58 0.33 34.65
N ALA A 376 25.24 1.41 33.94
CA ALA A 376 25.10 2.74 34.53
C ALA A 376 24.00 2.77 35.61
N ALA A 377 22.84 2.17 35.34
CA ALA A 377 21.74 2.07 36.30
C ALA A 377 22.13 1.29 37.57
N VAL A 378 22.85 0.17 37.42
CA VAL A 378 23.38 -0.61 38.57
C VAL A 378 24.37 0.22 39.38
N THR A 379 25.27 0.94 38.72
CA THR A 379 26.29 1.79 39.37
C THR A 379 25.64 2.93 40.16
N LEU A 380 24.64 3.60 39.58
CA LEU A 380 23.87 4.65 40.25
C LEU A 380 23.10 4.10 41.47
N ARG A 381 22.49 2.91 41.36
CA ARG A 381 21.83 2.25 42.50
C ARG A 381 22.83 1.93 43.62
N ARG A 382 24.01 1.40 43.30
CA ARG A 382 25.06 1.12 44.30
C ARG A 382 25.53 2.39 45.01
N ARG A 383 25.77 3.48 44.27
CA ARG A 383 26.12 4.79 44.85
C ARG A 383 25.01 5.37 45.74
N ALA A 384 23.75 5.19 45.38
CA ALA A 384 22.61 5.64 46.19
C ALA A 384 22.39 4.80 47.46
N ALA A 385 22.80 3.52 47.45
CA ALA A 385 22.71 2.59 48.58
C ALA A 385 23.89 2.70 49.55
N TRP A 386 25.04 3.25 49.11
CA TRP A 386 26.22 3.46 49.95
C TRP A 386 25.91 4.45 51.10
N ARG A 387 26.17 4.02 52.33
CA ARG A 387 26.14 4.86 53.53
C ARG A 387 27.58 5.03 54.02
N PRO A 388 28.06 6.26 54.29
CA PRO A 388 29.37 6.44 54.89
C PRO A 388 29.43 5.75 56.28
N PRO A 389 30.61 5.27 56.71
CA PRO A 389 30.77 4.74 58.06
C PRO A 389 30.34 5.78 59.09
N ARG A 390 29.64 5.35 60.15
CA ARG A 390 29.31 6.22 61.27
C ARG A 390 30.60 6.48 62.06
N SER A 391 31.04 7.73 62.10
CA SER A 391 32.12 8.23 62.97
C SER A 391 31.67 8.30 64.42
#